data_AF-A0A7Y3E1B8-F1
#
_entry.id   AF-A0A7Y3E1B8-F1
#
_cell.length_a   1.000
_cell.length_b   1.000
_cell.length_c   1.000
_cell.angle_alpha   90.00
_cell.angle_beta   90.00
_cell.angle_gamma   90.00
#
_symmetry.space_group_name_H-M   'P 1'
#
loop_
_entity.id
_entity.type
_entity.pdbx_description
1 polymer ?
#
loop_
_entity_poly.entity_id
_entity_poly.type
_entity_poly.pdbx_seq_one_letter_code
_entity_poly.pdbx_strand_id
1 'polypeptide(L)' 'MNNDTIIAMATPAGSGAIAVIRLSGPEAIAQVSQTFRSVSGKSLDAQRTHTVHLGHILDEGRTLDEVL' A
#
# COMPACT_ATOMS: atom_id res chain seq x y z
N MET A 1 18.59 -1.95 -17.98
CA MET A 1 17.52 -1.06 -17.47
C MET A 1 17.19 -1.52 -16.07
N ASN A 2 17.23 -0.63 -15.09
CA ASN A 2 16.99 -0.96 -13.69
C ASN A 2 15.46 -1.05 -13.48
N ASN A 3 14.94 -2.24 -13.18
CA ASN A 3 13.50 -2.49 -13.06
C ASN A 3 13.11 -2.70 -11.58
N ASP A 4 13.72 -1.90 -10.70
CA ASP A 4 13.53 -1.99 -9.27
C ASP A 4 12.15 -1.47 -8.87
N THR A 5 11.65 -1.96 -7.75
CA THR A 5 10.48 -1.36 -7.10
C THR A 5 10.89 -0.12 -6.33
N ILE A 6 10.22 1.00 -6.61
CA ILE A 6 10.43 2.30 -5.98
C ILE A 6 9.21 2.72 -5.16
N ILE A 7 9.43 3.58 -4.16
CA ILE A 7 8.39 4.14 -3.29
C ILE A 7 8.63 5.64 -3.09
N ALA A 8 7.56 6.44 -3.09
CA ALA A 8 7.64 7.87 -2.79
C ALA A 8 6.31 8.44 -2.29
N MET A 9 6.37 9.55 -1.57
CA MET A 9 5.19 10.39 -1.31
C MET A 9 4.72 11.02 -2.62
N ALA A 10 3.45 10.83 -2.96
CA ALA A 10 2.81 11.36 -4.16
C ALA A 10 1.98 12.63 -3.92
N THR A 11 1.78 12.99 -2.66
CA THR A 11 1.17 14.26 -2.21
C THR A 11 2.22 15.24 -1.70
N PRO A 12 1.95 16.56 -1.68
CA PRO A 12 2.84 17.53 -1.05
C PRO A 12 3.08 17.26 0.44
N ALA A 13 4.22 17.68 0.96
CA ALA A 13 4.50 17.66 2.38
C ALA A 13 3.65 18.72 3.12
N GLY A 14 3.26 18.41 4.35
CA GLY A 14 2.46 19.30 5.20
C GLY A 14 1.26 18.59 5.81
N SER A 15 0.38 19.36 6.44
CA SER A 15 -0.85 18.83 7.03
C SER A 15 -1.97 18.81 6.01
N GLY A 16 -2.64 17.68 5.89
CA GLY A 16 -3.81 17.47 5.04
C GLY A 16 -4.65 16.31 5.56
N ALA A 17 -5.87 16.16 5.04
CA ALA A 17 -6.75 15.07 5.43
C ALA A 17 -6.26 13.70 4.92
N ILE A 18 -5.54 13.69 3.79
CA ILE A 18 -5.06 12.47 3.11
C ILE A 18 -3.63 12.73 2.62
N ALA A 19 -2.78 11.72 2.78
CA ALA A 19 -1.51 11.61 2.10
C ALA A 19 -1.50 10.35 1.21
N VAL A 20 -0.80 10.40 0.08
CA VAL A 20 -0.65 9.23 -0.81
C VAL A 20 0.82 8.84 -0.86
N ILE A 21 1.11 7.58 -0.57
CA ILE A 21 2.42 6.96 -0.81
C ILE A 21 2.26 6.01 -2.00
N ARG A 22 3.02 6.21 -3.07
CA ARG A 22 2.94 5.42 -4.29
C ARG A 22 4.15 4.50 -4.40
N LEU A 23 3.88 3.21 -4.61
CA LEU A 23 4.87 2.21 -4.98
C LEU A 23 4.72 1.84 -6.45
N SER A 24 5.84 1.58 -7.13
CA SER A 24 5.84 1.18 -8.54
C SER A 24 7.01 0.26 -8.84
N GLY A 25 6.74 -0.83 -9.55
CA GLY A 25 7.74 -1.83 -9.93
C GLY A 25 7.16 -3.25 -9.91
N PRO A 26 7.95 -4.24 -10.32
CA PRO A 26 7.50 -5.64 -10.43
C PRO A 26 7.04 -6.22 -9.09
N GLU A 27 7.67 -5.82 -7.98
CA GLU A 27 7.38 -6.37 -6.64
C GLU A 27 6.42 -5.49 -5.81
N ALA A 28 5.89 -4.40 -6.38
CA ALA A 28 5.12 -3.41 -5.61
C ALA A 28 3.92 -4.01 -4.87
N ILE A 29 3.11 -4.83 -5.55
CA ILE A 29 1.93 -5.47 -4.94
C ILE A 29 2.36 -6.53 -3.92
N ALA A 30 3.37 -7.34 -4.25
CA ALA A 30 3.86 -8.40 -3.37
C ALA A 30 4.40 -7.83 -2.05
N GLN A 31 5.17 -6.74 -2.11
CA GLN A 31 5.71 -6.07 -0.93
C GLN A 31 4.61 -5.46 -0.05
N VAL A 32 3.63 -4.75 -0.65
CA VAL A 32 2.53 -4.17 0.15
C VAL A 32 1.64 -5.26 0.75
N SER A 33 1.38 -6.36 0.03
CA SER A 33 0.54 -7.47 0.51
C SER A 33 1.08 -8.11 1.81
N GLN A 34 2.39 -8.05 2.06
CA GLN A 34 3.00 -8.58 3.29
C GLN A 34 2.66 -7.75 4.54
N THR A 35 2.49 -6.44 4.38
CA THR A 35 2.21 -5.51 5.49
C THR A 35 0.75 -5.07 5.54
N PHE A 36 0.02 -5.20 4.44
CA PHE A 36 -1.39 -4.81 4.35
C PHE A 36 -2.31 -5.95 4.79
N ARG A 37 -3.29 -5.62 5.63
CA ARG A 37 -4.36 -6.53 6.03
C ARG A 37 -5.72 -5.95 5.66
N SER A 38 -6.39 -6.56 4.69
CA SER A 38 -7.75 -6.15 4.33
C SER A 38 -8.73 -6.39 5.47
N VAL A 39 -9.64 -5.45 5.71
CA VAL A 39 -10.78 -5.67 6.63
C VAL A 39 -11.75 -6.74 6.12
N SER A 40 -11.71 -7.04 4.82
CA SER A 40 -12.56 -8.04 4.15
C SER A 40 -11.86 -9.38 3.90
N GLY A 41 -10.64 -9.57 4.42
CA GLY A 41 -9.86 -10.81 4.26
C GLY A 41 -9.32 -11.05 2.85
N LYS A 42 -9.31 -10.04 1.97
CA LYS A 42 -8.77 -10.11 0.61
C LYS A 42 -7.25 -9.98 0.59
N SER A 43 -6.60 -10.77 -0.25
CA SER A 43 -5.16 -10.66 -0.56
C SER A 43 -4.95 -9.78 -1.78
N LEU A 44 -4.05 -8.80 -1.74
CA LEU A 44 -3.87 -7.82 -2.83
C LEU A 44 -3.35 -8.46 -4.13
N ASP A 45 -2.52 -9.50 -4.02
CA ASP A 45 -1.99 -10.30 -5.12
C ASP A 45 -3.07 -11.02 -5.95
N ALA A 46 -4.24 -11.27 -5.36
CA ALA A 46 -5.35 -11.95 -6.02
C ALA A 46 -6.45 -11.00 -6.54
N GLN A 47 -6.22 -9.68 -6.51
CA GLN A 47 -7.22 -8.70 -6.90
C GLN A 47 -7.09 -8.30 -8.38
N ARG A 48 -8.23 -7.92 -8.97
CA ARG A 48 -8.23 -7.31 -10.30
C ARG A 48 -7.59 -5.93 -10.22
N THR A 49 -7.00 -5.49 -11.32
CA THR A 49 -6.51 -4.11 -11.44
C THR A 49 -7.66 -3.08 -11.34
N HIS A 50 -7.32 -1.84 -10.97
CA HIS A 50 -8.24 -0.71 -10.84
C HIS A 50 -9.34 -0.91 -9.77
N THR A 51 -8.97 -1.45 -8.62
CA THR A 51 -9.84 -1.60 -7.45
C THR A 51 -9.25 -0.92 -6.22
N VAL A 52 -10.10 -0.64 -5.23
CA VAL A 52 -9.73 -0.02 -3.94
C VAL A 52 -10.01 -1.01 -2.82
N HIS A 53 -9.15 -1.05 -1.80
CA HIS A 53 -9.22 -2.04 -0.73
C HIS A 53 -8.98 -1.40 0.64
N LEU A 54 -10.04 -1.28 1.43
CA LEU A 54 -9.91 -0.88 2.83
C LEU A 54 -9.15 -1.93 3.66
N GLY A 55 -8.19 -1.48 4.45
CA GLY A 55 -7.38 -2.32 5.31
C GLY A 55 -6.47 -1.52 6.22
N HIS A 56 -5.54 -2.24 6.83
CA HIS A 56 -4.57 -1.68 7.77
C HIS A 56 -3.16 -1.98 7.29
N ILE A 57 -2.24 -1.05 7.50
CA ILE A 57 -0.80 -1.35 7.44
C ILE A 57 -0.33 -1.76 8.82
N LEU A 58 0.34 -2.90 8.91
CA LEU A 58 0.89 -3.44 10.15
C LEU A 58 2.41 -3.50 10.10
N ASP A 59 3.02 -3.27 11.26
CA ASP A 59 4.44 -3.44 11.51
C ASP A 59 4.62 -4.11 12.87
N GLU A 60 5.33 -5.25 12.90
CA GLU A 60 5.58 -6.06 14.11
C GLU A 60 4.34 -6.30 15.00
N GLY A 61 3.17 -6.48 14.39
CA GLY A 61 1.90 -6.72 15.10
C GLY A 61 1.18 -5.48 15.59
N ARG A 62 1.74 -4.28 15.36
CA ARG A 62 1.11 -2.99 15.62
C ARG A 62 0.46 -2.45 14.34
N THR A 63 -0.77 -1.95 14.45
CA THR A 63 -1.40 -1.16 13.38
C THR A 63 -0.75 0.21 13.30
N LEU A 64 -0.22 0.56 12.13
CA LEU A 64 0.34 1.88 11.85
C LEU A 64 -0.76 2.86 11.41
N ASP A 65 -1.60 2.44 10.46
CA ASP A 65 -2.66 3.27 9.90
C ASP A 65 -3.78 2.42 9.26
N GLU A 66 -4.95 3.03 9.07
CA GLU A 66 -6.04 2.52 8.24
C GLU A 66 -5.96 3.19 6.85
N VAL A 67 -5.93 2.38 5.79
CA VAL A 67 -5.64 2.83 4.42
C VAL A 67 -6.62 2.23 3.41
N LEU A 68 -6.63 2.79 2.19
CA LEU A 68 -7.45 2.39 1.05
C LEU A 68 -6.64 1.69 -0.06
#